data_AF-N9R5I0-F1
#
_entry.id   AF-N9R5I0-F1
#
_cell.length_a   1.000
_cell.length_b   1.000
_cell.length_c   1.000
_cell.angle_alpha   90.00
_cell.angle_beta   90.00
_cell.angle_gamma   90.00
#
_symmetry.space_group_name_H-M   'P 1'
#
loop_
_entity.id
_entity.type
_entity.pdbx_description
1 polymer ?
#
loop_
_entity_poly.entity_id
_entity_poly.type
_entity_poly.pdbx_seq_one_letter_code
_entity_poly.pdbx_strand_id
1 'polypeptide(L)'
;MKENLTVSLCLCIGLLSGCTNSSNVKQDLKSGGIGAAGMLLTDSEVYRKATPKELDAVTFTLLTSTLRKMDILGRYEKDSHGAFILEDTFSTGNANQFCWINNFLLAHKKDLPPNIDYSDTYLWVETKQKVFKKMLDESLGDRRMEDDCRI
;
A
#
# COMPACT_ATOMS: atom_id res chain seq x y z
N MET A 1 -53.15 -29.71 49.54
CA MET A 1 -53.39 -29.30 48.14
C MET A 1 -53.57 -27.80 48.11
N LYS A 2 -52.58 -27.08 47.58
CA LYS A 2 -52.68 -25.67 47.19
C LYS A 2 -51.96 -25.56 45.85
N GLU A 3 -52.72 -25.26 44.82
CA GLU A 3 -52.19 -24.83 43.53
C GLU A 3 -51.56 -23.45 43.70
N ASN A 4 -50.44 -23.21 43.01
CA ASN A 4 -50.13 -21.91 42.44
C ASN A 4 -49.05 -22.09 41.37
N LEU A 5 -49.52 -22.09 40.14
CA LEU A 5 -48.77 -22.02 38.90
C LEU A 5 -48.33 -20.57 38.71
N THR A 6 -47.11 -20.22 39.12
CA THR A 6 -46.52 -18.92 38.82
C THR A 6 -45.44 -19.09 37.75
N VAL A 7 -45.90 -19.11 36.50
CA VAL A 7 -45.05 -18.80 35.35
C VAL A 7 -44.73 -17.31 35.47
N SER A 8 -43.49 -16.96 35.81
CA SER A 8 -42.97 -15.61 35.61
C SER A 8 -41.65 -15.70 34.86
N LEU A 9 -41.81 -15.37 33.59
CA LEU A 9 -40.84 -15.24 32.51
C LEU A 9 -39.76 -14.22 32.89
N CYS A 10 -38.78 -14.61 33.71
CA CYS A 10 -37.66 -13.76 34.06
C CYS A 10 -36.54 -13.85 33.01
N LEU A 11 -36.60 -12.90 32.06
CA LEU A 11 -35.49 -12.21 31.43
C LEU A 11 -34.34 -13.09 30.87
N CYS A 12 -34.53 -13.57 29.64
CA CYS A 12 -33.43 -13.74 28.68
C CYS A 12 -32.99 -12.37 28.12
N ILE A 13 -32.60 -11.42 28.97
CA ILE A 13 -32.03 -10.11 28.56
C ILE A 13 -30.56 -10.08 28.97
N GLY A 14 -29.74 -10.86 28.27
CA GLY A 14 -28.30 -10.91 28.53
C GLY A 14 -27.44 -11.31 27.33
N LEU A 15 -27.99 -11.36 26.11
CA LEU A 15 -27.26 -11.82 24.92
C LEU A 15 -27.39 -10.89 23.70
N LEU A 16 -27.64 -9.59 23.94
CA LEU A 16 -27.50 -8.56 22.91
C LEU A 16 -26.49 -7.51 23.32
N SER A 17 -25.30 -7.93 23.79
CA SER A 17 -24.10 -7.17 23.46
C SER A 17 -23.82 -7.39 21.98
N GLY A 18 -24.61 -6.74 21.13
CA GLY A 18 -24.29 -6.65 19.71
C GLY A 18 -22.88 -6.09 19.62
N CYS A 19 -21.99 -6.81 18.96
CA CYS A 19 -20.66 -6.32 18.66
C CYS A 19 -20.83 -4.98 17.93
N THR A 20 -20.54 -3.87 18.61
CA THR A 20 -20.36 -2.58 17.96
C THR A 20 -19.04 -2.65 17.19
N ASN A 21 -19.03 -3.33 16.05
CA ASN A 21 -18.03 -3.13 15.03
C ASN A 21 -18.36 -1.81 14.32
N SER A 22 -18.21 -0.69 15.03
CA SER A 22 -17.97 0.57 14.35
C SER A 22 -16.53 0.47 13.84
N SER A 23 -16.37 -0.07 12.63
CA SER A 23 -15.06 -0.06 12.00
C SER A 23 -14.63 1.41 11.90
N ASN A 24 -13.49 1.72 12.50
CA ASN A 24 -12.95 3.06 12.39
C ASN A 24 -12.44 3.16 10.96
N VAL A 25 -13.20 3.80 10.07
CA VAL A 25 -12.87 3.93 8.63
C VAL A 25 -11.41 4.32 8.43
N LYS A 26 -10.83 5.16 9.29
CA LYS A 26 -9.41 5.51 9.24
C LYS A 26 -8.47 4.34 9.49
N GLN A 27 -8.80 3.48 10.47
CA GLN A 27 -8.05 2.26 10.78
C GLN A 27 -8.19 1.21 9.68
N ASP A 28 -9.36 1.11 9.05
CA ASP A 28 -9.58 0.21 7.91
C ASP A 28 -8.75 0.66 6.70
N LEU A 29 -8.76 1.96 6.38
CA LEU A 29 -7.95 2.54 5.31
C LEU A 29 -6.45 2.37 5.58
N LYS A 30 -6.02 2.56 6.83
CA LYS A 30 -4.62 2.29 7.24
C LYS A 30 -4.23 0.83 7.03
N SER A 31 -5.07 -0.10 7.48
CA SER A 31 -4.81 -1.54 7.35
C SER A 31 -4.80 -1.97 5.88
N GLY A 32 -5.73 -1.44 5.08
CA GLY A 32 -5.77 -1.64 3.63
C GLY A 32 -4.54 -1.09 2.92
N GLY A 33 -4.10 0.12 3.27
CA GLY A 33 -2.87 0.73 2.74
C GLY A 33 -1.62 -0.10 3.04
N ILE A 34 -1.47 -0.58 4.28
CA ILE A 34 -0.35 -1.47 4.67
C ILE A 34 -0.40 -2.77 3.86
N GLY A 35 -1.57 -3.39 3.73
CA GLY A 35 -1.73 -4.63 2.96
C GLY A 35 -1.41 -4.44 1.47
N ALA A 36 -1.89 -3.35 0.86
CA ALA A 36 -1.62 -3.02 -0.53
C ALA A 36 -0.13 -2.75 -0.79
N ALA A 37 0.54 -2.04 0.13
CA ALA A 37 1.98 -1.84 0.08
C ALA A 37 2.73 -3.18 0.18
N GLY A 38 2.32 -4.06 1.10
CA GLY A 38 2.89 -5.40 1.26
C GLY A 38 2.85 -6.23 -0.03
N MET A 39 1.72 -6.19 -0.76
CA MET A 39 1.57 -6.88 -2.04
C MET A 39 2.51 -6.35 -3.13
N LEU A 40 2.88 -5.07 -3.09
CA LEU A 40 3.86 -4.50 -4.01
C LEU A 40 5.29 -4.91 -3.62
N LEU A 41 5.60 -4.93 -2.33
CA LEU A 41 6.92 -5.30 -1.81
C LEU A 41 7.30 -6.75 -2.13
N THR A 42 6.34 -7.67 -2.23
CA THR A 42 6.63 -9.08 -2.60
C THR A 42 7.24 -9.21 -4.00
N ASP A 43 6.97 -8.26 -4.89
CA ASP A 43 7.44 -8.27 -6.27
C ASP A 43 8.72 -7.42 -6.48
N SER A 44 9.36 -6.91 -5.40
CA SER A 44 10.48 -5.94 -5.48
C SER A 44 11.63 -6.39 -6.39
N GLU A 45 12.00 -7.68 -6.33
CA GLU A 45 13.05 -8.26 -7.16
C GLU A 45 12.68 -8.32 -8.64
N VAL A 46 11.39 -8.50 -8.95
CA VAL A 46 10.88 -8.48 -10.32
C VAL A 46 11.03 -7.08 -10.89
N TYR A 47 10.64 -6.05 -10.14
CA TYR A 47 10.77 -4.65 -10.54
C TYR A 47 12.22 -4.25 -10.80
N ARG A 48 13.13 -4.61 -9.89
CA ARG A 48 14.56 -4.35 -10.04
C ARG A 48 15.12 -4.97 -11.33
N LYS A 49 14.82 -6.24 -11.57
CA LYS A 49 15.30 -6.96 -12.77
C LYS A 49 14.63 -6.50 -14.06
N ALA A 50 13.42 -5.93 -13.99
CA ALA A 50 12.69 -5.43 -15.15
C ALA A 50 13.09 -4.00 -15.52
N THR A 51 13.47 -3.16 -14.54
CA THR A 51 13.82 -1.74 -14.74
C THR A 51 14.77 -1.45 -15.91
N PRO A 52 15.87 -2.21 -16.12
CA PRO A 52 16.80 -1.92 -17.22
C PRO A 52 16.40 -2.55 -18.57
N LYS A 53 15.29 -3.29 -18.64
CA LYS A 53 14.92 -4.08 -19.82
C LYS A 53 13.88 -3.34 -20.66
N GLU A 54 13.93 -3.51 -21.97
CA GLU A 54 12.80 -3.13 -22.82
C GLU A 54 11.55 -3.93 -22.44
N LEU A 55 10.38 -3.31 -22.61
CA LEU A 55 9.13 -3.97 -22.25
C LEU A 55 8.75 -5.04 -23.28
N ASP A 56 8.56 -6.26 -22.82
CA ASP A 56 7.77 -7.28 -23.49
C ASP A 56 6.31 -7.26 -23.01
N ALA A 57 5.48 -8.17 -23.53
CA ALA A 57 4.07 -8.26 -23.17
C ALA A 57 3.83 -8.52 -21.66
N VAL A 58 4.72 -9.26 -21.01
CA VAL A 58 4.63 -9.57 -19.58
C VAL A 58 5.01 -8.34 -18.76
N THR A 59 6.14 -7.70 -19.07
CA THR A 59 6.58 -6.51 -18.34
C THR A 59 5.69 -5.29 -18.60
N PHE A 60 5.05 -5.18 -19.77
CA PHE A 60 4.03 -4.17 -20.02
C PHE A 60 2.77 -4.41 -19.18
N THR A 61 2.36 -5.68 -19.02
CA THR A 61 1.27 -6.05 -18.11
C THR A 61 1.65 -5.76 -16.66
N LEU A 62 2.90 -6.00 -16.27
CA LEU A 62 3.43 -5.63 -14.96
C LEU A 62 3.38 -4.12 -14.73
N LEU A 63 3.82 -3.31 -15.71
CA LEU A 63 3.76 -1.84 -15.66
C LEU A 63 2.34 -1.34 -15.41
N THR A 64 1.40 -1.75 -16.26
CA THR A 64 0.01 -1.30 -16.17
C THR A 64 -0.70 -1.79 -14.91
N SER A 65 -0.44 -3.03 -14.47
CA SER A 65 -0.95 -3.55 -13.19
C SER A 65 -0.39 -2.77 -12.00
N THR A 66 0.90 -2.46 -12.03
CA THR A 66 1.58 -1.74 -10.94
C THR A 66 1.08 -0.30 -10.83
N LEU A 67 0.83 0.39 -11.94
CA LEU A 67 0.21 1.72 -11.93
C LEU A 67 -1.16 1.72 -11.24
N ARG A 68 -2.00 0.72 -11.50
CA ARG A 68 -3.30 0.57 -10.81
C ARG A 68 -3.13 0.32 -9.31
N LYS A 69 -2.15 -0.51 -8.93
CA LYS A 69 -1.83 -0.76 -7.51
C LYS A 69 -1.34 0.53 -6.83
N MET A 70 -0.48 1.31 -7.49
CA MET A 70 -0.01 2.62 -6.98
C MET A 70 -1.14 3.63 -6.83
N ASP A 71 -2.05 3.68 -7.79
CA ASP A 71 -3.24 4.54 -7.73
C ASP A 71 -4.15 4.17 -6.54
N ILE A 72 -4.36 2.87 -6.28
CA ILE A 72 -5.05 2.40 -5.08
C ILE A 72 -4.31 2.82 -3.80
N LEU A 73 -2.99 2.66 -3.76
CA LEU A 73 -2.19 3.00 -2.59
C LEU A 73 -2.19 4.51 -2.31
N GLY A 74 -2.07 5.33 -3.36
CA GLY A 74 -2.19 6.78 -3.26
C GLY A 74 -3.56 7.23 -2.75
N ARG A 75 -4.64 6.54 -3.15
CA ARG A 75 -5.98 6.76 -2.58
C ARG A 75 -6.06 6.40 -1.10
N TYR A 76 -5.50 5.26 -0.67
CA TYR A 76 -5.48 4.92 0.76
C TYR A 76 -4.81 6.02 1.58
N GLU A 77 -3.69 6.56 1.11
CA GLU A 77 -3.01 7.66 1.79
C GLU A 77 -3.86 8.93 1.83
N LYS A 78 -4.39 9.35 0.68
CA LYS A 78 -5.24 10.54 0.55
C LYS A 78 -6.50 10.47 1.42
N ASP A 79 -7.25 9.38 1.29
CA ASP A 79 -8.58 9.22 1.90
C ASP A 79 -8.49 8.91 3.40
N SER A 80 -7.32 8.47 3.87
CA SER A 80 -7.07 8.31 5.31
C SER A 80 -6.98 9.64 6.07
N HIS A 81 -6.84 10.77 5.35
CA HIS A 81 -6.62 12.10 5.92
C HIS A 81 -5.47 12.13 6.95
N GLY A 82 -4.34 11.52 6.59
CA GLY A 82 -3.13 11.47 7.41
C GLY A 82 -3.10 10.37 8.46
N ALA A 83 -4.14 9.52 8.55
CA ALA A 83 -4.09 8.34 9.40
C ALA A 83 -3.17 7.23 8.85
N PHE A 84 -2.88 7.29 7.54
CA PHE A 84 -1.92 6.46 6.86
C PHE A 84 -1.03 7.36 6.00
N ILE A 85 0.28 7.18 6.16
CA ILE A 85 1.34 7.74 5.33
C ILE A 85 2.25 6.54 5.03
N LEU A 86 2.52 6.28 3.75
CA LEU A 86 3.19 5.05 3.33
C LEU A 86 4.56 4.86 4.01
N GLU A 87 5.39 5.90 3.98
CA GLU A 87 6.76 5.91 4.50
C GLU A 87 6.85 5.69 6.00
N ASP A 88 5.83 6.08 6.77
CA ASP A 88 5.78 5.87 8.22
C ASP A 88 5.72 4.38 8.60
N THR A 89 5.41 3.52 7.64
CA THR A 89 5.30 2.07 7.83
C THR A 89 6.55 1.30 7.39
N PHE A 90 7.55 1.98 6.81
CA PHE A 90 8.68 1.34 6.15
C PHE A 90 9.95 1.33 6.99
N SER A 91 10.63 0.17 6.98
CA SER A 91 12.05 0.09 7.32
C SER A 91 12.92 0.61 6.16
N THR A 92 14.22 0.78 6.39
CA THR A 92 15.19 1.07 5.31
C THR A 92 15.11 0.04 4.17
N GLY A 93 14.91 -1.25 4.50
CA GLY A 93 14.76 -2.31 3.51
C GLY A 93 13.49 -2.15 2.66
N ASN A 94 12.35 -1.87 3.31
CA ASN A 94 11.09 -1.63 2.59
C ASN A 94 11.18 -0.37 1.71
N ALA A 95 11.83 0.69 2.20
CA ALA A 95 12.08 1.89 1.42
C ALA A 95 12.91 1.60 0.16
N ASN A 96 13.97 0.78 0.27
CA ASN A 96 14.77 0.34 -0.87
C ASN A 96 13.95 -0.48 -1.88
N GLN A 97 13.18 -1.45 -1.38
CA GLN A 97 12.31 -2.29 -2.21
C GLN A 97 11.28 -1.45 -2.94
N PHE A 98 10.56 -0.56 -2.25
CA PHE A 98 9.54 0.28 -2.86
C PHE A 98 10.14 1.29 -3.85
N CYS A 99 11.33 1.80 -3.56
CA CYS A 99 12.09 2.65 -4.46
C CYS A 99 12.44 1.96 -5.79
N TRP A 100 12.69 0.64 -5.80
CA TRP A 100 12.81 -0.12 -7.05
C TRP A 100 11.51 -0.18 -7.86
N ILE A 101 10.36 -0.29 -7.19
CA ILE A 101 9.05 -0.26 -7.84
C ILE A 101 8.86 1.07 -8.55
N ASN A 102 9.17 2.17 -7.86
CA ASN A 102 9.11 3.50 -8.44
C ASN A 102 10.10 3.67 -9.60
N ASN A 103 11.34 3.17 -9.47
CA ASN A 103 12.31 3.22 -10.57
C ASN A 103 11.78 2.51 -11.83
N PHE A 104 11.17 1.33 -11.68
CA PHE A 104 10.55 0.63 -12.79
C PHE A 104 9.46 1.48 -13.46
N LEU A 105 8.53 2.06 -12.68
CA LEU A 105 7.47 2.90 -13.23
C LEU A 105 8.01 4.14 -13.96
N LEU A 106 9.03 4.78 -13.39
CA LEU A 106 9.64 6.01 -13.94
C LEU A 106 10.45 5.72 -15.20
N ALA A 107 11.22 4.63 -15.23
CA ALA A 107 11.99 4.22 -16.41
C ALA A 107 11.10 3.95 -17.63
N HIS A 108 9.89 3.45 -17.39
CA HIS A 108 8.95 3.03 -18.44
C HIS A 108 7.77 3.99 -18.66
N LYS A 109 7.80 5.19 -18.08
CA LYS A 109 6.73 6.20 -18.24
C LYS A 109 6.46 6.53 -19.71
N LYS A 110 7.50 6.60 -20.53
CA LYS A 110 7.43 6.89 -21.96
C LYS A 110 6.83 5.75 -22.80
N ASP A 111 6.76 4.55 -22.25
CA ASP A 111 6.30 3.35 -22.96
C ASP A 111 4.77 3.19 -22.88
N LEU A 112 4.10 4.08 -22.15
CA LEU A 112 2.64 4.10 -22.04
C LEU A 112 1.99 4.74 -23.27
N PRO A 113 0.86 4.17 -23.74
CA PRO A 113 0.04 4.81 -24.76
C PRO A 113 -0.44 6.21 -24.31
N PRO A 114 -0.45 7.22 -25.21
CA PRO A 114 -0.78 8.59 -24.86
C PRO A 114 -2.26 8.80 -24.46
N ASN A 115 -3.12 7.82 -24.73
CA ASN A 115 -4.55 7.86 -24.42
C ASN A 115 -4.88 7.39 -22.99
N ILE A 116 -3.88 7.02 -22.18
CA ILE A 116 -4.08 6.60 -20.79
C ILE A 116 -3.47 7.65 -19.87
N ASP A 117 -4.32 8.29 -19.06
CA ASP A 117 -3.89 9.29 -18.10
C ASP A 117 -3.58 8.67 -16.73
N TYR A 118 -2.30 8.67 -16.36
CA TYR A 118 -1.81 8.32 -15.03
C TYR A 118 -1.05 9.49 -14.38
N SER A 119 -1.33 10.74 -14.79
CA SER A 119 -0.55 11.91 -14.37
C SER A 119 -0.53 12.08 -12.86
N ASP A 120 -1.67 11.94 -12.19
CA ASP A 120 -1.78 12.01 -10.73
C ASP A 120 -1.01 10.89 -10.04
N THR A 121 -1.09 9.66 -10.57
CA THR A 121 -0.34 8.52 -10.05
C THR A 121 1.16 8.74 -10.18
N TYR A 122 1.63 9.25 -11.33
CA TYR A 122 3.04 9.55 -11.54
C TYR A 122 3.54 10.69 -10.67
N LEU A 123 2.73 11.74 -10.45
CA LEU A 123 3.06 12.81 -9.52
C LEU A 123 3.27 12.28 -8.09
N TRP A 124 2.38 11.38 -7.66
CA TRP A 124 2.50 10.72 -6.36
C TRP A 124 3.73 9.80 -6.29
N VAL A 125 3.99 8.98 -7.32
CA VAL A 125 5.19 8.12 -7.43
C VAL A 125 6.47 8.94 -7.37
N GLU A 126 6.57 10.04 -8.12
CA GLU A 126 7.73 10.93 -8.13
C GLU A 126 7.96 11.57 -6.75
N THR A 127 6.87 11.94 -6.06
CA THR A 127 6.93 12.48 -4.70
C THR A 127 7.46 11.44 -3.72
N LYS A 128 6.91 10.23 -3.75
CA LYS A 128 7.35 9.13 -2.88
C LYS A 128 8.77 8.69 -3.18
N GLN A 129 9.20 8.73 -4.44
CA GLN A 129 10.57 8.41 -4.80
C GLN A 129 11.59 9.33 -4.16
N LYS A 130 11.30 10.64 -4.08
CA LYS A 130 12.16 11.59 -3.38
C LYS A 130 12.24 11.29 -1.89
N VAL A 131 11.11 10.94 -1.26
CA VAL A 131 11.05 10.56 0.16
C VAL A 131 11.89 9.31 0.42
N PHE A 132 11.71 8.24 -0.36
CA PHE A 132 12.45 7.00 -0.14
C PHE A 132 13.95 7.13 -0.41
N LYS A 133 14.35 7.84 -1.48
CA LYS A 133 15.77 8.12 -1.72
C LYS A 133 16.39 8.89 -0.55
N LYS A 134 15.69 9.90 -0.02
CA LYS A 134 16.12 10.65 1.17
C LYS A 134 16.25 9.75 2.41
N MET A 135 15.26 8.90 2.69
CA MET A 135 15.32 7.96 3.82
C MET A 135 16.53 7.02 3.73
N LEU A 136 16.86 6.56 2.52
CA LEU A 136 18.02 5.71 2.27
C LEU A 136 19.33 6.48 2.44
N ASP A 137 19.40 7.72 1.93
CA ASP A 137 20.56 8.60 2.12
C ASP A 137 20.81 8.88 3.62
N GLU A 138 19.76 9.18 4.38
CA GLU A 138 19.86 9.42 5.82
C GLU A 138 20.25 8.15 6.61
N SER A 139 19.76 6.98 6.19
CA SER A 139 20.03 5.72 6.89
C SER A 139 21.41 5.11 6.57
N LEU A 140 21.84 5.22 5.30
CA LEU A 140 23.03 4.52 4.80
C LEU A 140 24.21 5.47 4.58
N GLY A 141 23.97 6.76 4.37
CA GLY A 141 24.96 7.72 3.90
C GLY A 141 25.52 7.29 2.54
N ASP A 142 26.85 7.35 2.42
CA ASP A 142 27.58 6.92 1.22
C ASP A 142 27.61 5.40 1.02
N ARG A 143 27.26 4.61 2.06
CA ARG A 143 27.21 3.16 1.95
C ARG A 143 26.06 2.74 1.03
N ARG A 144 26.26 1.65 0.30
CA ARG A 144 25.23 1.02 -0.53
C ARG A 144 24.84 -0.31 0.08
N MET A 145 23.55 -0.58 0.08
CA MET A 145 23.06 -1.93 0.36
C MET A 145 23.21 -2.81 -0.88
N GLU A 146 23.14 -4.13 -0.68
CA GLU A 146 22.93 -5.03 -1.81
C GLU A 146 21.64 -4.64 -2.53
N ASP A 147 21.70 -4.53 -3.86
CA ASP A 147 20.58 -4.08 -4.68
C ASP A 147 20.02 -2.71 -4.27
N ASP A 148 20.90 -1.72 -4.03
CA ASP A 148 20.52 -0.34 -3.72
C ASP A 148 19.78 0.34 -4.89
N CYS A 149 18.59 0.87 -4.64
CA CYS A 149 17.74 1.50 -5.66
C CYS A 149 18.20 2.92 -6.05
N ARG A 150 19.14 3.53 -5.33
CA ARG A 150 19.63 4.89 -5.58
C ARG A 150 20.65 4.92 -6.73
N ILE A 151 20.26 4.32 -7.86
CA ILE A 151 20.98 4.42 -9.14
C ILE A 151 20.96 5.85 -9.69
#